data_AF-A0A2T0LMU7-F1
#
_entry.id   AF-A0A2T0LMU7-F1
#
_cell.length_a   1.000
_cell.length_b   1.000
_cell.length_c   1.000
_cell.angle_alpha   90.00
_cell.angle_beta   90.00
_cell.angle_gamma   90.00
#
_symmetry.space_group_name_H-M   'P 1'
#
loop_
_entity.id
_entity.type
_entity.pdbx_description
1 polymer ?
#
loop_
_entity_poly.entity_id
_entity_poly.type
_entity_poly.pdbx_seq_one_letter_code
_entity_poly.pdbx_strand_id
1 'polypeptide(L)'
;MPEGGGFRADPGVIDGIAGTLRTAADRLDEIGTTAPPAPDAGDARAAVAAILAKLADSAGQLVIGTRAAGAAVADGGRAYTETETSAGEAVRASGGR
;
A
#
# COMPACT_ATOMS: atom_id res chain seq x y z
N MET A 1 31.70 -24.01 0.25
CA MET A 1 31.29 -22.89 1.11
C MET A 1 29.84 -22.62 0.80
N PRO A 2 28.90 -22.70 1.76
CA PRO A 2 27.52 -22.34 1.49
C PRO A 2 27.47 -20.86 1.10
N GLU A 3 26.86 -20.57 -0.04
CA GLU A 3 26.67 -19.22 -0.53
C GLU A 3 25.85 -18.45 0.51
N GLY A 4 26.42 -17.35 1.01
CA GLY A 4 25.69 -16.40 1.84
C GLY A 4 24.63 -15.72 0.98
N GLY A 5 23.52 -16.41 0.75
CA GLY A 5 22.31 -15.85 0.17
C GLY A 5 21.76 -14.85 1.17
N GLY A 6 22.24 -13.61 1.12
CA GLY A 6 21.68 -12.51 1.89
C GLY A 6 20.18 -12.40 1.63
N PHE A 7 19.44 -11.87 2.61
CA PHE A 7 18.02 -11.55 2.45
C PHE A 7 17.85 -10.44 1.42
N ARG A 8 17.83 -10.78 0.13
CA ARG A 8 17.62 -9.83 -0.95
C ARG A 8 16.15 -9.66 -1.19
N ALA A 9 15.61 -8.51 -0.81
CA ALA A 9 14.28 -8.13 -1.27
C ALA A 9 14.38 -7.75 -2.75
N ASP A 10 13.60 -8.42 -3.60
CA ASP A 10 13.57 -8.12 -5.03
C ASP A 10 12.89 -6.76 -5.24
N PRO A 11 13.59 -5.76 -5.81
CA PRO A 11 13.00 -4.44 -6.08
C PRO A 11 11.73 -4.52 -6.93
N GLY A 12 11.66 -5.45 -7.89
CA GLY A 12 10.48 -5.65 -8.73
C GLY A 12 9.28 -6.17 -7.95
N VAL A 13 9.51 -7.01 -6.94
CA VAL A 13 8.45 -7.50 -6.05
C VAL A 13 7.93 -6.38 -5.14
N ILE A 14 8.82 -5.55 -4.60
CA ILE A 14 8.44 -4.41 -3.75
C ILE A 14 7.62 -3.39 -4.55
N ASP A 15 8.09 -3.04 -5.75
CA ASP A 15 7.36 -2.13 -6.64
C ASP A 15 6.00 -2.71 -7.04
N GLY A 16 5.92 -4.02 -7.28
CA GLY A 16 4.67 -4.72 -7.54
C GLY A 16 3.67 -4.65 -6.39
N ILE A 17 4.13 -4.81 -5.13
CA ILE A 17 3.29 -4.68 -3.93
C ILE A 17 2.81 -3.24 -3.78
N ALA A 18 3.71 -2.26 -3.89
CA ALA A 18 3.35 -0.84 -3.81
C ALA A 18 2.33 -0.45 -4.90
N GLY A 19 2.53 -0.92 -6.12
CA GLY A 19 1.61 -0.70 -7.24
C GLY A 19 0.23 -1.35 -7.03
N THR A 20 0.21 -2.57 -6.46
CA THR A 20 -1.04 -3.27 -6.11
C THR A 20 -1.82 -2.49 -5.06
N LEU A 21 -1.16 -2.03 -3.99
CA LEU A 21 -1.79 -1.24 -2.93
C LEU A 21 -2.34 0.09 -3.47
N ARG A 22 -1.57 0.78 -4.33
CA ARG A 22 -2.04 2.01 -4.98
C ARG A 22 -3.29 1.77 -5.84
N THR A 23 -3.26 0.75 -6.69
CA THR A 23 -4.40 0.38 -7.55
C THR A 23 -5.62 0.00 -6.74
N ALA A 24 -5.44 -0.74 -5.64
CA ALA A 24 -6.53 -1.12 -4.75
C ALA A 24 -7.15 0.12 -4.07
N ALA A 25 -6.32 1.08 -3.65
CA ALA A 25 -6.80 2.33 -3.09
C ALA A 25 -7.56 3.20 -4.12
N ASP A 26 -7.05 3.30 -5.35
CA ASP A 26 -7.73 4.05 -6.43
C ASP A 26 -9.11 3.46 -6.74
N ARG A 27 -9.22 2.12 -6.85
CA ARG A 27 -10.50 1.45 -7.07
C ARG A 27 -11.49 1.65 -5.91
N LEU A 28 -11.00 1.65 -4.68
CA LEU A 28 -11.86 1.86 -3.51
C LEU A 28 -12.35 3.31 -3.43
N ASP A 29 -11.50 4.26 -3.81
CA ASP A 29 -11.85 5.68 -3.90
C ASP A 29 -12.91 5.93 -4.98
N GLU A 30 -12.76 5.32 -6.16
CA GLU A 30 -13.77 5.33 -7.22
C GLU A 30 -15.14 4.84 -6.72
N ILE A 31 -15.19 3.72 -5.99
CA ILE A 31 -16.43 3.22 -5.39
C ILE A 31 -17.02 4.23 -4.40
N GLY A 32 -16.18 4.89 -3.59
CA GLY A 32 -16.61 5.92 -2.64
C GLY A 32 -17.32 7.10 -3.31
N THR A 33 -16.91 7.48 -4.53
CA THR A 33 -17.57 8.56 -5.31
C THR A 33 -18.94 8.17 -5.86
N THR A 34 -19.28 6.88 -5.88
CA THR A 34 -20.54 6.36 -6.43
C THR A 34 -21.63 6.14 -5.37
N ALA A 35 -21.46 6.69 -4.17
CA ALA A 35 -22.40 6.50 -3.06
C ALA A 35 -23.84 6.74 -3.54
N PRO A 36 -24.71 5.71 -3.51
CA PRO A 36 -26.05 5.83 -4.05
C PRO A 36 -26.85 6.88 -3.26
N PRO A 37 -27.81 7.56 -3.89
CA PRO A 37 -28.71 8.48 -3.18
C PRO A 37 -29.38 7.76 -2.01
N ALA A 38 -29.75 8.54 -0.99
CA ALA A 38 -30.33 8.02 0.25
C ALA A 38 -31.43 6.98 -0.07
N PRO A 39 -31.30 5.73 0.40
CA PRO A 39 -32.18 4.66 0.00
C PRO A 39 -33.60 4.95 0.46
N ASP A 40 -34.57 4.63 -0.40
CA ASP A 40 -35.97 4.69 -0.03
C ASP A 40 -36.30 3.50 0.87
N ALA A 41 -36.22 3.72 2.17
CA ALA A 41 -36.43 2.71 3.20
C ALA A 41 -37.59 3.06 4.16
N GLY A 42 -38.48 3.98 3.76
CA GLY A 42 -39.60 4.43 4.60
C GLY A 42 -39.12 4.89 5.98
N ASP A 43 -39.73 4.35 7.04
CA ASP A 43 -39.40 4.68 8.44
C ASP A 43 -37.95 4.32 8.83
N ALA A 44 -37.32 3.37 8.14
CA ALA A 44 -35.94 2.98 8.39
C ALA A 44 -34.92 3.88 7.69
N ARG A 45 -35.35 4.85 6.86
CA ARG A 45 -34.47 5.72 6.05
C ARG A 45 -33.33 6.35 6.85
N ALA A 46 -33.61 6.84 8.06
CA ALA A 46 -32.58 7.46 8.91
C ALA A 46 -31.53 6.44 9.37
N ALA A 47 -31.95 5.25 9.79
CA ALA A 47 -31.05 4.19 10.23
C ALA A 47 -30.18 3.68 9.06
N VAL A 48 -30.78 3.46 7.89
CA VAL A 48 -30.04 3.01 6.70
C VAL A 48 -29.06 4.09 6.22
N ALA A 49 -29.46 5.36 6.21
CA ALA A 49 -28.56 6.47 5.87
C ALA A 49 -27.35 6.55 6.83
N ALA A 50 -27.55 6.34 8.13
CA ALA A 50 -26.47 6.34 9.11
C ALA A 50 -25.49 5.16 8.90
N ILE A 51 -26.01 3.97 8.59
CA ILE A 51 -25.17 2.80 8.26
C ILE A 51 -24.34 3.07 7.00
N LEU A 52 -24.96 3.62 5.95
CA LEU A 52 -24.27 3.97 4.70
C LEU A 52 -23.21 5.04 4.92
N ALA A 53 -23.49 6.07 5.72
CA ALA A 53 -22.51 7.09 6.06
C ALA A 53 -21.29 6.49 6.77
N LYS A 54 -21.52 5.58 7.72
CA LYS A 54 -20.44 4.90 8.44
C LYS A 54 -19.63 3.95 7.56
N LEU A 55 -20.30 3.27 6.61
CA LEU A 55 -19.64 2.44 5.62
C LEU A 55 -18.75 3.29 4.70
N ALA A 56 -19.26 4.43 4.21
CA ALA A 56 -18.50 5.34 3.36
C ALA A 56 -17.27 5.92 4.09
N ASP A 57 -17.43 6.33 5.35
CA ASP A 57 -16.32 6.80 6.19
C ASP A 57 -15.26 5.70 6.38
N SER A 58 -15.68 4.47 6.70
CA SER A 58 -14.78 3.34 6.86
C SER A 58 -14.03 2.99 5.56
N ALA A 59 -14.70 3.08 4.41
CA ALA A 59 -14.08 2.89 3.11
C ALA A 59 -13.04 3.98 2.82
N GLY A 60 -13.34 5.25 3.12
CA GLY A 60 -12.39 6.36 2.99
C GLY A 60 -11.14 6.17 3.84
N GLN A 61 -11.29 5.73 5.10
CA GLN A 61 -10.15 5.40 5.97
C GLN A 61 -9.30 4.25 5.41
N LEU A 62 -9.94 3.24 4.81
CA LEU A 62 -9.24 2.12 4.17
C LEU A 62 -8.45 2.57 2.93
N VAL A 63 -8.98 3.50 2.11
CA VAL A 63 -8.23 4.11 1.00
C VAL A 63 -6.96 4.77 1.53
N ILE A 64 -7.10 5.62 2.54
CA ILE A 64 -5.97 6.37 3.15
C ILE A 64 -4.91 5.39 3.67
N GLY A 65 -5.33 4.38 4.45
CA GLY A 65 -4.43 3.37 5.00
C GLY A 65 -3.70 2.58 3.93
N THR A 66 -4.40 2.20 2.86
CA THR A 66 -3.82 1.42 1.76
C THR A 66 -2.81 2.25 0.94
N ARG A 67 -3.11 3.53 0.69
CA ARG A 67 -2.15 4.46 0.06
C ARG A 67 -0.90 4.63 0.94
N ALA A 68 -1.08 4.82 2.25
CA ALA A 68 0.02 4.97 3.20
C ALA A 68 0.89 3.70 3.26
N ALA A 69 0.28 2.52 3.27
CA ALA A 69 1.00 1.25 3.21
C ALA A 69 1.81 1.11 1.90
N GLY A 70 1.22 1.45 0.76
CA GLY A 70 1.91 1.44 -0.53
C GLY A 70 3.12 2.40 -0.57
N ALA A 71 2.98 3.60 0.01
CA ALA A 71 4.07 4.55 0.14
C ALA A 71 5.19 4.00 1.06
N ALA A 72 4.84 3.45 2.22
CA ALA A 72 5.81 2.87 3.14
C ALA A 72 6.60 1.71 2.53
N VAL A 73 5.93 0.86 1.74
CA VAL A 73 6.58 -0.25 1.01
C VAL A 73 7.56 0.31 -0.04
N ALA A 74 7.16 1.30 -0.83
CA ALA A 74 8.03 1.92 -1.82
C ALA A 74 9.25 2.61 -1.17
N ASP A 75 9.03 3.32 -0.07
CA ASP A 75 10.09 4.01 0.67
C ASP A 75 11.08 3.00 1.28
N GLY A 76 10.56 1.92 1.87
CA GLY A 76 11.38 0.81 2.37
C GLY A 76 12.21 0.15 1.27
N GLY A 77 11.63 -0.05 0.08
CA GLY A 77 12.35 -0.59 -1.09
C GLY A 77 13.51 0.27 -1.56
N ARG A 78 13.31 1.60 -1.60
CA ARG A 78 14.38 2.54 -1.94
C ARG A 78 15.50 2.49 -0.91
N ALA A 79 15.16 2.60 0.38
CA ALA A 79 16.14 2.53 1.47
C ALA A 79 16.92 1.21 1.46
N TYR A 80 16.25 0.10 1.19
CA TYR A 80 16.88 -1.21 1.05
C TYR A 80 17.88 -1.24 -0.11
N THR A 81 17.48 -0.74 -1.29
CA THR A 81 18.34 -0.71 -2.49
C THR A 81 19.56 0.21 -2.30
N GLU A 82 19.36 1.38 -1.68
CA GLU A 82 20.45 2.31 -1.34
C GLU A 82 21.45 1.68 -0.37
N THR A 83 20.95 0.98 0.64
CA THR A 83 21.79 0.29 1.63
C THR A 83 22.59 -0.84 0.99
N GLU A 84 21.95 -1.68 0.16
CA GLU A 84 22.63 -2.76 -0.58
C GLU A 84 23.71 -2.21 -1.53
N THR A 85 23.44 -1.09 -2.20
CA THR A 85 24.40 -0.44 -3.09
C THR A 85 25.61 0.06 -2.31
N SER A 86 25.38 0.79 -1.21
CA SER A 86 26.45 1.30 -0.35
C SER A 86 27.27 0.18 0.30
N ALA A 87 26.61 -0.87 0.79
CA ALA A 87 27.27 -2.04 1.36
C ALA A 87 28.13 -2.77 0.30
N GLY A 88 27.60 -2.94 -0.92
CA GLY A 88 28.34 -3.54 -2.03
C GLY A 88 29.56 -2.72 -2.44
N GLU A 89 29.46 -1.39 -2.45
CA GLU A 89 30.59 -0.50 -2.69
C GLU A 89 31.65 -0.60 -1.58
N ALA A 90 31.24 -0.62 -0.31
CA ALA A 90 32.15 -0.77 0.81
C ALA A 90 32.89 -2.12 0.78
N VAL A 91 32.19 -3.21 0.47
CA VAL A 91 32.81 -4.54 0.32
C VAL A 91 33.84 -4.53 -0.81
N ARG A 92 33.50 -3.99 -1.99
CA ARG A 92 34.43 -3.87 -3.12
C ARG A 92 35.64 -3.00 -2.77
N ALA A 93 35.43 -1.88 -2.08
CA ALA A 93 36.50 -0.99 -1.64
C ALA A 93 37.45 -1.66 -0.63
N SER A 94 36.94 -2.58 0.19
CA SER A 94 37.73 -3.38 1.14
C SER A 94 38.48 -4.57 0.52
N GLY A 95 38.37 -4.77 -0.80
CA GLY A 95 39.02 -5.88 -1.51
C GLY A 95 38.23 -7.19 -1.49
N GLY A 96 36.98 -7.16 -1.00
CA GLY A 96 36.04 -8.27 -1.14
C GLY A 96 35.57 -8.40 -2.59
N ARG A 97 35.46 -9.64 -3.08
CA ARG A 97 34.84 -9.97 -4.37
C ARG A 97 33.38 -10.34 -4.17
#